data_AF-A0A822BFG3-F1
#
_entry.id   AF-A0A822BFG3-F1
#
_cell.length_a   1.000
_cell.length_b   1.000
_cell.length_c   1.000
_cell.angle_alpha   90.00
_cell.angle_beta   90.00
_cell.angle_gamma   90.00
#
_symmetry.space_group_name_H-M   'P 1'
#
loop_
_entity.id
_entity.type
_entity.pdbx_description
1 polymer ?
#
loop_
_entity_poly.entity_id
_entity_poly.type
_entity_poly.pdbx_seq_one_letter_code
_entity_poly.pdbx_strand_id
1 'polypeptide(L)'
;IVLTAFVGVLINLDSIKNQTFPIGSDDIKKNLTIILLDSKALSQQNRLTFSVYNQQSGLFDEKNYRVFTRIISLTFDKPELTKNLGTFVKINFYLENNYEEKYGNLTCAYWHIFNNMTAQWSTNGCYLINITDRNVMCECNHLTHFAVLMDRGQNITTSESIEQILSIITLTGLLLSSIGLCLTILTFIFFEKLRRHFSQKSLLLLSINLLIVNILFSIISLFKLTHLSCIIIASVLHYFILSSFSWMFIMALIQYLLFVKVFPRTISAFTRKAAIFAQCKLRKFEQNFIH
;
A
#
# COMPACT_ATOMS: atom_id res chain seq x y z
N ILE A 1 3.16 19.66 10.61
CA ILE A 1 4.59 20.01 10.73
C ILE A 1 4.90 20.05 12.23
N VAL A 2 5.26 18.91 12.79
CA VAL A 2 5.82 18.80 14.14
C VAL A 2 6.96 17.81 14.00
N LEU A 3 8.18 18.32 13.91
CA LEU A 3 9.40 17.52 13.97
C LEU A 3 9.55 17.07 15.43
N THR A 4 9.14 15.85 15.76
CA THR A 4 9.57 15.22 17.02
C THR A 4 11.00 14.71 16.80
N ALA A 5 11.97 15.62 16.88
CA ALA A 5 13.38 15.26 17.01
C ALA A 5 13.60 14.73 18.43
N PHE A 6 13.89 13.43 18.58
CA PHE A 6 14.32 12.90 19.86
C PHE A 6 15.74 13.41 20.15
N VAL A 7 15.92 13.90 21.37
CA VAL A 7 17.13 14.53 21.91
C VAL A 7 18.37 13.69 21.66
N GLY A 8 19.39 14.28 21.02
CA GLY A 8 20.71 13.67 20.89
C GLY A 8 21.36 13.50 22.26
N VAL A 9 21.80 12.28 22.59
CA VAL A 9 22.56 12.03 23.82
C VAL A 9 24.03 12.26 23.51
N LEU A 10 24.61 13.23 24.20
CA LEU A 10 26.04 13.52 24.20
C LEU A 10 26.70 12.64 25.25
N ILE A 11 27.54 11.69 24.84
CA ILE A 11 28.28 10.82 25.76
C ILE A 11 29.77 11.18 25.71
N ASN A 12 30.35 11.42 26.88
CA ASN A 12 31.77 11.71 27.07
C ASN A 12 32.57 10.39 27.06
N LEU A 13 33.67 10.34 26.31
CA LEU A 13 34.33 9.10 25.86
C LEU A 13 35.33 8.47 26.85
N ASP A 14 35.55 9.06 28.02
CA ASP A 14 36.48 8.52 29.03
C ASP A 14 35.93 7.33 29.84
N SER A 15 34.66 6.95 29.65
CA SER A 15 33.99 5.93 30.50
C SER A 15 33.45 4.70 29.75
N ILE A 16 33.97 4.36 28.56
CA ILE A 16 33.36 3.32 27.71
C ILE A 16 34.40 2.31 27.22
N LYS A 17 34.71 1.33 28.07
CA LYS A 17 35.31 0.05 27.64
C LYS A 17 34.23 -1.02 27.82
N ASN A 18 33.76 -1.59 26.71
CA ASN A 18 32.82 -2.71 26.61
C ASN A 18 31.40 -2.47 27.17
N GLN A 19 30.61 -1.58 26.57
CA GLN A 19 29.16 -1.58 26.79
C GLN A 19 28.33 -1.55 25.50
N THR A 20 27.23 -2.30 25.56
CA THR A 20 26.10 -2.35 24.63
C THR A 20 25.14 -1.20 24.93
N PHE A 21 24.72 -0.46 23.91
CA PHE A 21 23.80 0.67 24.09
C PHE A 21 22.36 0.28 23.69
N PRO A 22 21.42 0.16 24.63
CA PRO A 22 20.00 0.03 24.30
C PRO A 22 19.42 1.41 23.99
N ILE A 23 19.02 1.65 22.74
CA ILE A 23 18.32 2.89 22.36
C ILE A 23 16.81 2.58 22.30
N GLY A 24 16.09 2.84 23.40
CA GLY A 24 14.64 2.73 23.49
C GLY A 24 14.12 3.26 24.83
N SER A 25 13.11 4.15 24.81
CA SER A 25 12.39 4.56 26.01
C SER A 25 11.58 3.38 26.55
N ASP A 26 11.74 3.01 27.83
CA ASP A 26 10.89 2.22 28.76
C ASP A 26 10.01 1.02 28.28
N ASP A 27 9.95 0.69 26.99
CA ASP A 27 9.27 -0.44 26.35
C ASP A 27 10.33 -1.41 25.76
N ILE A 28 11.23 -1.87 26.63
CA ILE A 28 12.63 -2.33 26.36
C ILE A 28 12.80 -3.62 25.50
N LYS A 29 11.81 -4.09 24.73
CA LYS A 29 12.03 -5.25 23.83
C LYS A 29 11.60 -5.13 22.38
N LYS A 30 10.87 -4.08 21.98
CA LYS A 30 10.23 -4.09 20.65
C LYS A 30 11.08 -3.53 19.50
N ASN A 31 12.07 -2.68 19.76
CA ASN A 31 12.76 -1.92 18.71
C ASN A 31 14.21 -1.55 19.08
N LEU A 32 14.99 -2.54 19.52
CA LEU A 32 16.39 -2.33 19.90
C LEU A 32 17.26 -2.21 18.64
N THR A 33 18.26 -1.33 18.63
CA THR A 33 19.34 -1.40 17.64
C THR A 33 20.67 -1.33 18.36
N ILE A 34 21.54 -2.31 18.14
CA ILE A 34 22.85 -2.40 18.78
C ILE A 34 23.91 -2.05 17.75
N ILE A 35 24.79 -1.12 18.10
CA ILE A 35 25.92 -0.72 17.25
C ILE A 35 27.20 -1.14 17.97
N LEU A 36 28.02 -1.92 17.28
CA LEU A 36 29.30 -2.43 17.75
C LEU A 36 30.40 -1.69 16.99
N LEU A 37 31.09 -0.78 17.69
CA LEU A 37 32.25 -0.06 17.18
C LEU A 37 33.54 -0.73 17.67
N ASP A 38 34.52 -0.87 16.78
CA ASP A 38 35.84 -1.35 17.18
C ASP A 38 36.59 -0.28 17.98
N SER A 39 37.34 -0.73 18.99
CA SER A 39 38.18 0.05 19.88
C SER A 39 39.17 0.97 19.16
N LYS A 40 39.62 0.59 17.96
CA LYS A 40 40.51 1.40 17.11
C LYS A 40 39.81 2.60 16.46
N ALA A 41 38.52 2.48 16.15
CA ALA A 41 37.73 3.60 15.62
C ALA A 41 37.39 4.61 16.71
N LEU A 42 37.28 4.15 17.97
CA LEU A 42 37.00 5.00 19.13
C LEU A 42 38.24 5.74 19.66
N SER A 43 39.46 5.22 19.46
CA SER A 43 40.68 5.77 20.06
C SER A 43 41.14 7.12 19.47
N GLN A 44 40.59 7.53 18.32
CA GLN A 44 40.98 8.76 17.61
C GLN A 44 39.98 9.92 17.79
N GLN A 45 38.92 9.76 18.59
CA GLN A 45 37.76 10.64 18.59
C GLN A 45 37.39 11.07 20.02
N ASN A 46 37.04 12.34 20.21
CA ASN A 46 36.67 12.88 21.52
C ASN A 46 35.15 12.90 21.75
N ARG A 47 34.33 12.88 20.68
CA ARG A 47 32.86 12.93 20.76
C ARG A 47 32.22 12.17 19.59
N LEU A 48 31.18 11.39 19.90
CA LEU A 48 30.34 10.69 18.93
C LEU A 48 28.90 11.19 19.11
N THR A 49 28.30 11.67 18.03
CA THR A 49 26.89 12.09 18.01
C THR A 49 26.09 11.06 17.23
N PHE A 50 24.96 10.64 17.81
CA PHE A 50 24.00 9.79 17.12
C PHE A 50 22.68 10.53 16.90
N SER A 51 22.05 10.30 15.76
CA SER A 51 20.70 10.77 15.48
C SER A 51 19.88 9.65 14.84
N VAL A 52 18.62 9.53 15.27
CA VAL A 52 17.68 8.52 14.77
C VAL A 52 16.53 9.25 14.11
N TYR A 53 16.31 8.94 12.83
CA TYR A 53 15.23 9.51 12.04
C TYR A 53 14.11 8.49 11.87
N ASN A 54 12.88 8.94 12.10
CA ASN A 54 11.69 8.13 11.86
C ASN A 54 11.36 8.09 10.35
N GLN A 55 10.80 6.98 9.89
CA GLN A 55 10.51 6.68 8.50
C GLN A 55 9.49 7.63 7.84
N GLN A 56 8.67 8.34 8.62
CA GLN A 56 7.52 9.13 8.15
C GLN A 56 7.87 10.43 7.40
N SER A 57 9.14 10.78 7.23
CA SER A 57 9.52 12.09 6.71
C SER A 57 9.44 12.25 5.18
N GLY A 58 9.22 11.18 4.41
CA GLY A 58 9.18 11.21 2.93
C GLY A 58 10.49 11.64 2.25
N LEU A 59 11.48 12.08 3.05
CA LEU A 59 12.78 12.59 2.63
C LEU A 59 13.69 11.49 2.06
N PHE A 60 13.46 10.25 2.49
CA PHE A 60 14.31 9.10 2.20
C PHE A 60 13.61 8.05 1.32
N ASP A 61 12.58 8.46 0.58
CA ASP A 61 11.79 7.55 -0.25
C ASP A 61 12.34 7.47 -1.68
N GLU A 62 12.54 6.27 -2.19
CA GLU A 62 13.12 6.02 -3.52
C GLU A 62 12.33 4.93 -4.24
N LYS A 63 12.15 5.01 -5.58
CA LYS A 63 11.19 4.17 -6.33
C LYS A 63 11.31 2.65 -6.13
N ASN A 64 12.53 2.13 -6.02
CA ASN A 64 12.77 0.68 -6.00
C ASN A 64 12.84 0.07 -4.59
N TYR A 65 13.09 0.90 -3.57
CA TYR A 65 13.36 0.42 -2.22
C TYR A 65 12.43 1.08 -1.22
N ARG A 66 11.93 0.29 -0.27
CA ARG A 66 11.27 0.79 0.92
C ARG A 66 12.22 0.68 2.10
N VAL A 67 12.36 1.76 2.85
CA VAL A 67 13.06 1.74 4.14
C VAL A 67 12.33 0.78 5.09
N PHE A 68 13.00 -0.26 5.57
CA PHE A 68 12.40 -1.31 6.40
C PHE A 68 12.60 -1.06 7.91
N THR A 69 13.68 -0.36 8.26
CA THR A 69 14.08 -0.05 9.65
C THR A 69 14.19 1.46 9.86
N ARG A 70 14.44 1.90 11.11
CA ARG A 70 14.72 3.32 11.37
C ARG A 70 16.07 3.71 10.76
N ILE A 71 16.18 4.99 10.38
CA ILE A 71 17.42 5.51 9.81
C ILE A 71 18.28 5.98 10.97
N ILE A 72 19.51 5.46 11.05
CA ILE A 72 20.44 5.75 12.12
C ILE A 72 21.63 6.47 11.51
N SER A 73 21.97 7.64 12.05
CA SER A 73 23.16 8.37 11.66
C SER A 73 24.13 8.46 12.81
N LEU A 74 25.38 8.18 12.50
CA LEU A 74 26.52 8.31 13.39
C LEU A 74 27.45 9.34 12.78
N THR A 75 27.79 10.37 13.53
CA THR A 75 28.69 11.42 13.05
C THR A 75 29.72 11.74 14.12
N PHE A 76 30.97 11.82 13.67
CA PHE A 76 32.10 12.29 14.45
C PHE A 76 32.24 13.81 14.32
N ASP A 77 32.78 14.46 15.36
CA ASP A 77 33.03 15.91 15.36
C ASP A 77 33.93 16.38 14.20
N LYS A 78 34.72 15.48 13.61
CA LYS A 78 35.51 15.73 12.39
C LYS A 78 34.87 15.02 11.18
N PRO A 79 34.19 15.76 10.28
CA PRO A 79 33.45 15.17 9.16
C PRO A 79 34.36 14.52 8.11
N GLU A 80 35.61 14.94 7.98
CA GLU A 80 36.58 14.41 7.01
C GLU A 80 36.93 12.92 7.25
N LEU A 81 36.76 12.43 8.48
CA LEU A 81 37.08 11.05 8.88
C LEU A 81 35.87 10.10 8.84
N THR A 82 34.70 10.57 8.40
CA THR A 82 33.48 9.74 8.30
C THR A 82 33.46 8.85 7.05
N LYS A 83 34.23 9.21 6.03
CA LYS A 83 34.35 8.47 4.77
C LYS A 83 35.56 7.55 4.86
N ASN A 84 35.29 6.24 4.90
CA ASN A 84 36.28 5.15 4.94
C ASN A 84 37.08 5.07 6.24
N LEU A 85 36.48 4.43 7.25
CA LEU A 85 37.03 4.26 8.60
C LEU A 85 38.25 3.32 8.65
N GLY A 86 38.59 2.60 7.57
CA GLY A 86 39.59 1.53 7.58
C GLY A 86 39.21 0.30 8.43
N THR A 87 38.18 0.44 9.28
CA THR A 87 37.56 -0.61 10.10
C THR A 87 36.06 -0.67 9.81
N PHE A 88 35.48 -1.86 9.93
CA PHE A 88 34.06 -2.06 9.75
C PHE A 88 33.27 -1.87 11.06
N VAL A 89 32.11 -1.23 10.97
CA VAL A 89 31.15 -1.04 12.05
C VAL A 89 30.00 -2.02 11.86
N LYS A 90 29.69 -2.79 12.90
CA LYS A 90 28.59 -3.76 12.87
C LYS A 90 27.34 -3.15 13.50
N ILE A 91 26.24 -3.19 12.76
CA ILE A 91 24.95 -2.64 13.17
C ILE A 91 23.93 -3.76 13.18
N ASN A 92 23.28 -3.95 14.31
CA ASN A 92 22.36 -5.04 14.54
C ASN A 92 20.95 -4.50 14.82
N PHE A 93 20.07 -4.62 13.85
CA PHE A 93 18.69 -4.13 13.89
C PHE A 93 17.74 -5.23 14.36
N TYR A 94 17.06 -5.00 15.49
CA TYR A 94 15.97 -5.88 15.93
C TYR A 94 14.66 -5.45 15.29
N LEU A 95 13.96 -6.41 14.70
CA LEU A 95 12.69 -6.22 14.02
C LEU A 95 11.53 -6.42 14.99
N GLU A 96 10.51 -5.56 14.88
CA GLU A 96 9.29 -5.68 15.68
C GLU A 96 8.47 -6.93 15.31
N ASN A 97 8.46 -7.27 14.01
CA ASN A 97 7.80 -8.44 13.47
C ASN A 97 8.81 -9.44 12.92
N ASN A 98 8.44 -10.72 12.92
CA ASN A 98 9.26 -11.75 12.28
C ASN A 98 9.39 -11.43 10.77
N TYR A 99 10.63 -11.34 10.30
CA TYR A 99 10.93 -11.33 8.89
C TYR A 99 10.62 -12.70 8.30
N GLU A 100 9.68 -12.73 7.38
CA GLU A 100 9.46 -13.84 6.45
C GLU A 100 10.15 -13.50 5.12
N GLU A 101 10.83 -14.48 4.50
CA GLU A 101 11.45 -14.30 3.18
C GLU A 101 10.47 -13.80 2.10
N LYS A 102 9.17 -13.99 2.33
CA LYS A 102 8.07 -13.46 1.52
C LYS A 102 8.05 -11.93 1.43
N TYR A 103 8.66 -11.21 2.37
CA TYR A 103 8.70 -9.75 2.33
C TYR A 103 9.76 -9.19 1.37
N GLY A 104 10.53 -10.05 0.68
CA GLY A 104 11.51 -9.64 -0.33
C GLY A 104 12.91 -9.45 0.22
N ASN A 105 13.88 -9.23 -0.68
CA ASN A 105 15.29 -9.17 -0.33
C ASN A 105 15.60 -7.91 0.49
N LEU A 106 16.22 -8.12 1.65
CA LEU A 106 16.75 -7.03 2.49
C LEU A 106 18.15 -6.65 2.01
N THR A 107 18.44 -5.35 2.01
CA THR A 107 19.77 -4.82 1.69
C THR A 107 20.16 -3.75 2.68
N CYS A 108 21.41 -3.75 3.12
CA CYS A 108 21.96 -2.70 3.98
C CYS A 108 22.46 -1.56 3.09
N ALA A 109 21.97 -0.34 3.33
CA ALA A 109 22.35 0.82 2.52
C ALA A 109 22.51 2.07 3.40
N TYR A 110 23.12 3.09 2.81
CA TYR A 110 23.25 4.40 3.42
C TYR A 110 22.75 5.50 2.49
N TRP A 111 22.32 6.60 3.09
CA TRP A 111 21.84 7.77 2.36
C TRP A 111 23.04 8.59 1.86
N HIS A 112 23.28 8.54 0.56
CA HIS A 112 24.36 9.27 -0.10
C HIS A 112 23.81 10.58 -0.67
N ILE A 113 24.33 11.71 -0.18
CA ILE A 113 24.00 13.04 -0.67
C ILE A 113 25.08 13.47 -1.67
N PHE A 114 24.68 13.72 -2.92
CA PHE A 114 25.56 14.23 -3.97
C PHE A 114 25.65 15.76 -3.90
N ASN A 115 26.73 16.33 -4.42
CA ASN A 115 26.99 17.78 -4.41
C ASN A 115 25.89 18.63 -5.08
N ASN A 116 25.07 18.03 -5.95
CA ASN A 116 23.96 18.71 -6.65
C ASN A 116 22.64 18.68 -5.87
N MET A 117 22.66 18.46 -4.54
CA MET A 117 21.49 18.31 -3.67
C MET A 117 20.56 17.13 -4.03
N THR A 118 21.01 16.23 -4.91
CA THR A 118 20.36 14.93 -5.12
C THR A 118 20.84 13.97 -4.06
N ALA A 119 19.95 13.12 -3.56
CA ALA A 119 20.33 12.09 -2.59
C ALA A 119 19.69 10.75 -2.96
N GLN A 120 20.43 9.68 -2.76
CA GLN A 120 20.05 8.33 -3.15
C GLN A 120 20.56 7.32 -2.13
N TRP A 121 19.85 6.20 -2.00
CA TRP A 121 20.39 5.07 -1.26
C TRP A 121 21.54 4.40 -2.03
N SER A 122 22.64 4.13 -1.34
CA SER A 122 23.80 3.42 -1.88
C SER A 122 24.18 2.26 -0.98
N THR A 123 24.57 1.13 -1.57
CA THR A 123 25.09 -0.05 -0.88
C THR A 123 26.63 -0.05 -0.81
N ASN A 124 27.29 0.96 -1.37
CA ASN A 124 28.75 0.99 -1.45
C ASN A 124 29.39 1.00 -0.05
N GLY A 125 30.20 -0.02 0.24
CA GLY A 125 30.88 -0.16 1.53
C GLY A 125 29.99 -0.62 2.68
N CYS A 126 28.73 -1.03 2.40
CA CYS A 126 27.80 -1.62 3.36
C CYS A 126 27.37 -3.01 2.89
N TYR A 127 27.52 -3.99 3.77
CA TYR A 127 27.26 -5.38 3.49
C TYR A 127 26.27 -5.97 4.49
N LEU A 128 25.38 -6.81 3.99
CA LEU A 128 24.50 -7.62 4.82
C LEU A 128 25.26 -8.87 5.27
N ILE A 129 25.38 -9.08 6.58
CA ILE A 129 26.16 -10.19 7.13
C ILE A 129 25.28 -11.36 7.52
N ASN A 130 24.15 -11.08 8.19
CA ASN A 130 23.25 -12.11 8.65
C ASN A 130 21.83 -11.60 8.75
N ILE A 131 20.87 -12.44 8.39
CA ILE A 131 19.44 -12.23 8.63
C ILE A 131 18.94 -13.41 9.47
N THR A 132 18.26 -13.09 10.55
CA THR A 132 17.48 -14.02 11.37
C THR A 132 16.05 -13.48 11.45
N ASP A 133 15.09 -14.32 11.82
CA ASP A 133 13.66 -13.96 11.92
C ASP A 133 13.41 -12.62 12.61
N ARG A 134 14.20 -12.23 13.61
CA ARG A 134 14.01 -10.98 14.37
C ARG A 134 15.16 -10.02 14.30
N ASN A 135 16.17 -10.31 13.49
CA ASN A 135 17.43 -9.61 13.61
C ASN A 135 18.17 -9.50 12.28
N VAL A 136 18.57 -8.28 11.92
CA VAL A 136 19.31 -8.00 10.68
C VAL A 136 20.65 -7.38 11.05
N MET A 137 21.73 -8.04 10.64
CA MET A 137 23.09 -7.61 10.91
C MET A 137 23.72 -7.04 9.64
N CYS A 138 24.12 -5.77 9.70
CA CYS A 138 24.82 -5.04 8.67
C CYS A 138 26.25 -4.73 9.11
N GLU A 139 27.16 -4.63 8.14
CA GLU A 139 28.55 -4.24 8.35
C GLU A 139 28.94 -3.16 7.33
N CYS A 140 29.33 -1.98 7.81
CA CYS A 140 29.66 -0.82 6.97
C CYS A 140 31.05 -0.28 7.27
N ASN A 141 31.78 0.19 6.25
CA ASN A 141 33.15 0.74 6.39
C ASN A 141 33.21 2.27 6.53
N HIS A 142 32.06 2.92 6.73
CA HIS A 142 31.94 4.37 6.92
C HIS A 142 30.95 4.66 8.04
N LEU A 143 30.80 5.93 8.41
CA LEU A 143 29.82 6.41 9.38
C LEU A 143 28.94 7.44 8.71
N THR A 144 27.76 7.00 8.28
CA THR A 144 26.76 7.82 7.57
C THR A 144 25.35 7.45 8.04
N HIS A 145 24.32 7.92 7.34
CA HIS A 145 22.92 7.62 7.65
C HIS A 145 22.56 6.22 7.10
N PHE A 146 22.49 5.21 7.95
CA PHE A 146 22.23 3.82 7.60
C PHE A 146 20.76 3.43 7.75
N ALA A 147 20.30 2.54 6.87
CA ALA A 147 19.06 1.81 7.06
C ALA A 147 19.11 0.46 6.34
N VAL A 148 18.29 -0.48 6.82
CA VAL A 148 17.92 -1.67 6.05
C VAL A 148 16.81 -1.29 5.08
N LEU A 149 17.00 -1.60 3.81
CA LEU A 149 16.05 -1.44 2.72
C LEU A 149 15.44 -2.79 2.35
N MET A 150 14.20 -2.75 1.89
CA MET A 150 13.45 -3.89 1.36
C MET A 150 13.09 -3.58 -0.09
N ASP A 151 13.36 -4.52 -1.01
CA ASP A 151 12.97 -4.41 -2.41
C ASP A 151 11.43 -4.32 -2.50
N ARG A 152 10.92 -3.40 -3.33
CA ARG A 152 9.49 -3.28 -3.60
C ARG A 152 9.03 -4.38 -4.56
N GLY A 153 9.16 -5.64 -4.16
CA GLY A 153 8.41 -6.79 -4.68
C GLY A 153 8.47 -7.07 -6.19
N GLN A 154 9.26 -6.35 -6.99
CA GLN A 154 9.29 -6.57 -8.45
C GLN A 154 10.02 -7.88 -8.83
N ASN A 155 10.80 -8.45 -7.91
CA ASN A 155 11.69 -9.58 -8.18
C ASN A 155 11.41 -10.84 -7.33
N ILE A 156 10.23 -10.95 -6.71
CA ILE A 156 9.88 -12.15 -5.94
C ILE A 156 9.29 -13.21 -6.91
N THR A 157 10.11 -14.18 -7.30
CA THR A 157 9.75 -15.27 -8.21
C THR A 157 8.61 -16.16 -7.71
N THR A 158 8.25 -16.09 -6.43
CA THR A 158 7.09 -16.80 -5.85
C THR A 158 5.76 -16.05 -6.03
N SER A 159 5.76 -14.75 -6.34
CA SER A 159 4.52 -14.00 -6.63
C SER A 159 4.10 -14.09 -8.10
N GLU A 160 5.02 -14.40 -9.01
CA GLU A 160 4.70 -14.43 -10.45
C GLU A 160 3.63 -15.50 -10.79
N SER A 161 3.70 -16.67 -10.15
CA SER A 161 2.71 -17.73 -10.34
C SER A 161 1.34 -17.36 -9.77
N ILE A 162 1.29 -16.71 -8.60
CA ILE A 162 0.04 -16.29 -7.96
C ILE A 162 -0.63 -15.16 -8.76
N GLU A 163 0.13 -14.16 -9.20
CA GLU A 163 -0.37 -13.06 -10.02
C GLU A 163 -0.89 -13.57 -11.38
N GLN A 164 -0.20 -14.52 -12.00
CA GLN A 164 -0.66 -15.16 -13.23
C GLN A 164 -1.97 -15.93 -13.03
N ILE A 165 -2.08 -16.74 -11.96
CA ILE A 165 -3.31 -17.47 -11.64
C ILE A 165 -4.47 -16.51 -11.42
N LEU A 166 -4.25 -15.45 -10.64
CA LEU A 166 -5.28 -14.45 -10.36
C LEU A 166 -5.73 -13.73 -11.64
N SER A 167 -4.79 -13.40 -12.53
CA SER A 167 -5.09 -12.79 -13.83
C SER A 167 -5.95 -13.71 -14.71
N ILE A 168 -5.63 -15.01 -14.76
CA ILE A 168 -6.39 -16.00 -15.55
C ILE A 168 -7.82 -16.13 -15.03
N ILE A 169 -7.99 -16.31 -13.72
CA ILE A 169 -9.31 -16.44 -13.09
C ILE A 169 -10.14 -15.18 -13.33
N THR A 170 -9.51 -14.00 -13.19
CA THR A 170 -10.21 -12.74 -13.33
C THR A 170 -10.63 -12.50 -14.78
N LEU A 171 -9.73 -12.72 -15.75
CA LEU A 171 -10.04 -12.53 -17.17
C LEU A 171 -11.13 -13.50 -17.66
N THR A 172 -11.07 -14.76 -17.25
CA THR A 172 -12.08 -15.77 -17.61
C THR A 172 -13.43 -15.46 -16.98
N GLY A 173 -13.47 -15.09 -15.69
CA GLY A 173 -14.69 -14.68 -15.02
C GLY A 173 -15.32 -13.43 -15.64
N LEU A 174 -14.50 -12.48 -16.08
CA LEU A 174 -14.94 -11.25 -16.71
C LEU A 174 -15.58 -11.47 -18.07
N LEU A 175 -14.96 -12.31 -18.91
CA LEU A 175 -15.50 -12.68 -20.22
C LEU A 175 -16.83 -13.42 -20.07
N LEU A 176 -16.88 -14.41 -19.17
CA LEU A 176 -18.09 -15.20 -18.93
C LEU A 176 -19.23 -14.33 -18.39
N SER A 177 -18.94 -13.42 -17.45
CA SER A 177 -19.90 -12.47 -16.91
C SER A 177 -20.42 -11.51 -17.98
N SER A 178 -19.53 -10.97 -18.80
CA SER A 178 -19.90 -10.04 -19.88
C SER A 178 -20.82 -10.70 -20.91
N ILE A 179 -20.56 -11.95 -21.28
CA ILE A 179 -21.42 -12.72 -22.20
C ILE A 179 -22.80 -12.91 -21.59
N GLY A 180 -22.88 -13.33 -20.32
CA GLY A 180 -24.15 -13.51 -19.61
C GLY A 180 -24.96 -12.21 -19.55
N LEU A 181 -24.33 -11.09 -19.19
CA LEU A 181 -24.98 -9.79 -19.14
C LEU A 181 -25.48 -9.35 -20.52
N CYS A 182 -24.68 -9.55 -21.58
CA CYS A 182 -25.09 -9.25 -22.95
C CYS A 182 -26.35 -10.03 -23.36
N LEU A 183 -26.39 -11.34 -23.08
CA LEU A 183 -27.56 -12.18 -23.35
C LEU A 183 -28.81 -11.73 -22.57
N THR A 184 -28.65 -11.30 -21.31
CA THR A 184 -29.77 -10.76 -20.53
C THR A 184 -30.33 -9.49 -21.15
N ILE A 185 -29.46 -8.54 -21.54
CA ILE A 185 -29.85 -7.29 -22.19
C ILE A 185 -30.57 -7.58 -23.50
N LEU A 186 -30.02 -8.49 -24.32
CA LEU A 186 -30.59 -8.90 -25.59
C LEU A 186 -32.01 -9.48 -25.43
N THR A 187 -32.22 -10.29 -24.39
CA THR A 187 -33.53 -10.86 -24.06
C THR A 187 -34.53 -9.76 -23.69
N PHE A 188 -34.12 -8.75 -22.90
CA PHE A 188 -34.99 -7.61 -22.58
C PHE A 188 -35.31 -6.70 -23.78
N ILE A 189 -34.44 -6.66 -24.78
CA ILE A 189 -34.67 -5.93 -26.04
C ILE A 189 -35.72 -6.67 -26.88
N PHE A 190 -35.56 -7.98 -27.10
CA PHE A 190 -36.48 -8.77 -27.92
C PHE A 190 -37.85 -9.00 -27.27
N PHE A 191 -37.90 -9.20 -25.95
CA PHE A 191 -39.13 -9.48 -25.24
C PHE A 191 -39.68 -8.23 -24.55
N GLU A 192 -40.36 -7.37 -25.31
CA GLU A 192 -40.98 -6.16 -24.78
C GLU A 192 -42.00 -6.45 -23.65
N LYS A 193 -42.67 -7.62 -23.71
CA LYS A 193 -43.57 -8.11 -22.65
C LYS A 193 -42.87 -8.24 -21.29
N LEU A 194 -41.57 -8.56 -21.26
CA LEU A 194 -40.79 -8.67 -20.02
C LEU A 194 -40.52 -7.30 -19.38
N ARG A 195 -40.48 -6.23 -20.18
CA ARG A 195 -40.21 -4.84 -19.73
C ARG A 195 -41.39 -4.20 -18.98
N ARG A 196 -42.53 -4.88 -18.90
CA ARG A 196 -43.77 -4.32 -18.36
C ARG A 196 -43.75 -4.16 -16.84
N HIS A 197 -42.95 -4.95 -16.12
CA HIS A 197 -42.82 -4.88 -14.67
C HIS A 197 -41.66 -3.96 -14.24
N PHE A 198 -41.92 -3.12 -13.23
CA PHE A 198 -40.90 -2.20 -12.67
C PHE A 198 -39.61 -2.93 -12.24
N SER A 199 -39.75 -4.12 -11.65
CA SER A 199 -38.61 -4.96 -11.23
C SER A 199 -37.70 -5.36 -12.40
N GLN A 200 -38.31 -5.70 -13.55
CA GLN A 200 -37.59 -6.13 -14.75
C GLN A 200 -36.86 -4.95 -15.44
N LYS A 201 -37.46 -3.75 -15.46
CA LYS A 201 -36.79 -2.54 -15.94
C LYS A 201 -35.56 -2.18 -15.10
N SER A 202 -35.65 -2.35 -13.79
CA SER A 202 -34.53 -2.10 -12.88
C SER A 202 -33.41 -3.13 -13.05
N LEU A 203 -33.76 -4.39 -13.33
CA LEU A 203 -32.79 -5.44 -13.64
C LEU A 203 -32.02 -5.13 -14.95
N LEU A 204 -32.71 -4.64 -15.98
CA LEU A 204 -32.06 -4.18 -17.21
C LEU A 204 -31.03 -3.06 -16.95
N LEU A 205 -31.40 -2.04 -16.17
CA LEU A 205 -30.48 -0.95 -15.83
C LEU A 205 -29.28 -1.44 -15.01
N LEU A 206 -29.51 -2.37 -14.08
CA LEU A 206 -28.44 -3.00 -13.31
C LEU A 206 -27.50 -3.81 -14.21
N SER A 207 -28.05 -4.59 -15.16
CA SER A 207 -27.25 -5.36 -16.12
C SER A 207 -26.36 -4.45 -16.99
N ILE A 208 -26.89 -3.31 -17.44
CA ILE A 208 -26.11 -2.30 -18.18
C ILE A 208 -25.00 -1.72 -17.29
N ASN A 209 -25.31 -1.37 -16.04
CA ASN A 209 -24.32 -0.83 -15.11
C ASN A 209 -23.18 -1.83 -14.85
N LEU A 210 -23.52 -3.09 -14.63
CA LEU A 210 -22.55 -4.17 -14.42
C LEU A 210 -21.74 -4.45 -15.70
N LEU A 211 -22.34 -4.33 -16.89
CA LEU A 211 -21.61 -4.47 -18.15
C LEU A 211 -20.54 -3.39 -18.30
N ILE A 212 -20.85 -2.13 -17.96
CA ILE A 212 -19.89 -1.02 -17.96
C ILE A 212 -18.74 -1.29 -16.98
N VAL A 213 -19.05 -1.74 -15.76
CA VAL A 213 -18.03 -2.12 -14.75
C VAL A 213 -17.11 -3.21 -15.27
N ASN A 214 -17.68 -4.25 -15.89
CA ASN A 214 -16.89 -5.35 -16.47
C ASN A 214 -15.98 -4.86 -17.61
N ILE A 215 -16.46 -4.00 -18.51
CA ILE A 215 -15.65 -3.42 -19.59
C ILE A 215 -14.50 -2.57 -19.01
N LEU A 216 -14.78 -1.71 -18.04
CA LEU A 216 -13.76 -0.88 -17.39
C LEU A 216 -12.68 -1.73 -16.70
N PHE A 217 -13.08 -2.79 -16.01
CA PHE A 217 -12.14 -3.71 -15.39
C PHE A 217 -11.27 -4.42 -16.45
N SER A 218 -11.86 -4.80 -17.59
CA SER A 218 -11.15 -5.41 -18.72
C SER A 218 -10.08 -4.47 -19.29
N ILE A 219 -10.41 -3.18 -19.41
CA ILE A 219 -9.47 -2.15 -19.89
C ILE A 219 -8.29 -2.03 -18.93
N ILE A 220 -8.54 -2.00 -17.61
CA ILE A 220 -7.48 -1.93 -16.59
C ILE A 220 -6.57 -3.16 -16.66
N SER A 221 -7.13 -4.34 -16.90
CA SER A 221 -6.37 -5.60 -16.95
C SER A 221 -5.53 -5.75 -18.22
N LEU A 222 -5.96 -5.18 -19.36
CA LEU A 222 -5.32 -5.40 -20.67
C LEU A 222 -4.36 -4.28 -21.07
N PHE A 223 -4.59 -3.04 -20.62
CA PHE A 223 -3.83 -1.88 -21.05
C PHE A 223 -2.98 -1.30 -19.92
N LYS A 224 -1.73 -0.95 -20.24
CA LYS A 224 -0.90 -0.13 -19.36
C LYS A 224 -1.41 1.32 -19.36
N LEU A 225 -2.13 1.68 -18.31
CA LEU A 225 -2.70 3.01 -18.13
C LEU A 225 -1.64 3.99 -17.58
N THR A 226 -1.78 5.27 -17.96
CA THR A 226 -1.03 6.35 -17.32
C THR A 226 -1.56 6.59 -15.90
N HIS A 227 -0.76 7.22 -15.04
CA HIS A 227 -1.13 7.48 -13.64
C HIS A 227 -2.48 8.23 -13.52
N LEU A 228 -2.70 9.24 -14.35
CA LEU A 228 -3.96 10.01 -14.36
C LEU A 228 -5.15 9.16 -14.82
N SER A 229 -5.00 8.40 -15.92
CA SER A 229 -6.07 7.55 -16.42
C SER A 229 -6.45 6.45 -15.42
N CYS A 230 -5.48 5.89 -14.70
CA CYS A 230 -5.72 4.90 -13.65
C CYS A 230 -6.61 5.47 -12.53
N ILE A 231 -6.29 6.67 -12.03
CA ILE A 231 -7.08 7.33 -10.97
C ILE A 231 -8.51 7.61 -11.45
N ILE A 232 -8.68 8.12 -12.67
CA ILE A 232 -10.00 8.43 -13.24
C ILE A 232 -10.81 7.14 -13.35
N ILE A 233 -10.27 6.09 -13.98
CA ILE A 233 -10.99 4.84 -14.18
C ILE A 233 -11.31 4.17 -12.84
N ALA A 234 -10.38 4.14 -11.88
CA ALA A 234 -10.62 3.59 -10.55
C ALA A 234 -11.75 4.34 -9.81
N SER A 235 -11.79 5.66 -9.91
CA SER A 235 -12.84 6.49 -9.32
C SER A 235 -14.20 6.19 -9.95
N VAL A 236 -14.25 6.09 -11.28
CA VAL A 236 -15.46 5.76 -12.04
C VAL A 236 -15.95 4.35 -11.71
N LEU A 237 -15.05 3.37 -11.64
CA LEU A 237 -15.34 1.98 -11.28
C LEU A 237 -15.98 1.92 -9.87
N HIS A 238 -15.38 2.61 -8.90
CA HIS A 238 -15.88 2.63 -7.54
C HIS A 238 -17.29 3.23 -7.44
N TYR A 239 -17.53 4.34 -8.16
CA TYR A 239 -18.86 4.95 -8.24
C TYR A 239 -19.91 3.99 -8.79
N PHE A 240 -19.62 3.29 -9.89
CA PHE A 240 -20.57 2.37 -10.51
C PHE A 240 -20.84 1.13 -9.65
N ILE A 241 -19.83 0.60 -8.95
CA ILE A 241 -20.01 -0.51 -7.99
C ILE A 241 -20.93 -0.10 -6.84
N LEU A 242 -20.68 1.08 -6.24
CA LEU A 242 -21.49 1.59 -5.14
C LEU A 242 -22.94 1.87 -5.59
N SER A 243 -23.10 2.38 -6.81
CA SER A 243 -24.40 2.57 -7.45
C SER A 243 -25.14 1.23 -7.63
N SER A 244 -24.46 0.19 -8.15
CA SER A 244 -25.05 -1.16 -8.26
C SER A 244 -25.49 -1.71 -6.92
N PHE A 245 -24.65 -1.61 -5.89
CA PHE A 245 -24.97 -2.09 -4.54
C PHE A 245 -26.20 -1.39 -3.98
N SER A 246 -26.26 -0.06 -4.12
CA SER A 246 -27.41 0.75 -3.69
C SER A 246 -28.69 0.34 -4.42
N TRP A 247 -28.60 0.04 -5.71
CA TRP A 247 -29.74 -0.39 -6.52
C TRP A 247 -30.23 -1.79 -6.15
N MET A 248 -29.31 -2.73 -5.95
CA MET A 248 -29.63 -4.08 -5.49
C MET A 248 -30.30 -4.04 -4.11
N PHE A 249 -29.84 -3.18 -3.21
CA PHE A 249 -30.47 -2.99 -1.91
C PHE A 249 -31.91 -2.46 -2.01
N ILE A 250 -32.15 -1.45 -2.84
CA ILE A 250 -33.51 -0.93 -3.08
C ILE A 250 -34.40 -2.03 -3.68
N MET A 251 -33.90 -2.78 -4.65
CA MET A 251 -34.64 -3.90 -5.26
C MET A 251 -34.98 -4.99 -4.25
N ALA A 252 -34.04 -5.38 -3.39
CA ALA A 252 -34.27 -6.33 -2.31
C ALA A 252 -35.34 -5.85 -1.32
N LEU A 253 -35.29 -4.56 -0.93
CA LEU A 253 -36.31 -3.96 -0.07
C LEU A 253 -37.70 -3.95 -0.71
N ILE A 254 -37.79 -3.57 -2.00
CA ILE A 254 -39.07 -3.56 -2.72
C ILE A 254 -39.65 -4.97 -2.82
N GLN A 255 -38.82 -5.96 -3.16
CA GLN A 255 -39.25 -7.36 -3.24
C GLN A 255 -39.73 -7.89 -1.88
N TYR A 256 -39.00 -7.58 -0.81
CA TYR A 256 -39.38 -7.93 0.56
C TYR A 256 -40.75 -7.34 0.95
N LEU A 257 -40.97 -6.05 0.65
CA LEU A 257 -42.24 -5.39 0.95
C LEU A 257 -43.41 -5.97 0.15
N LEU A 258 -43.20 -6.28 -1.14
CA LEU A 258 -44.24 -6.87 -1.99
C LEU A 258 -44.66 -8.27 -1.51
N PHE A 259 -43.72 -9.06 -1.00
CA PHE A 259 -43.98 -10.44 -0.58
C PHE A 259 -44.54 -10.54 0.85
N VAL A 260 -43.98 -9.75 1.79
CA VAL A 260 -44.31 -9.87 3.22
C VAL A 260 -45.45 -8.94 3.65
N LYS A 261 -45.55 -7.72 3.09
CA LYS A 261 -46.58 -6.74 3.46
C LYS A 261 -47.70 -6.70 2.40
N VAL A 262 -48.49 -7.76 2.36
CA VAL A 262 -49.67 -7.91 1.47
C VAL A 262 -50.85 -7.01 1.88
N PHE A 263 -50.83 -6.37 3.06
CA PHE A 263 -51.89 -5.47 3.55
C PHE A 263 -51.36 -4.06 3.87
N PRO A 264 -52.13 -2.98 3.63
CA PRO A 264 -51.63 -1.61 3.68
C PRO A 264 -51.46 -1.15 5.14
N ARG A 265 -50.30 -1.43 5.73
CA ARG A 265 -49.84 -0.72 6.93
C ARG A 265 -48.56 0.02 6.63
N THR A 266 -48.73 1.32 6.33
CA THR A 266 -47.73 2.39 6.38
C THR A 266 -46.33 1.94 5.98
N ILE A 267 -46.11 1.84 4.66
CA ILE A 267 -44.76 1.88 4.09
C ILE A 267 -44.12 3.17 4.62
N SER A 268 -42.94 3.07 5.24
CA SER A 268 -42.26 4.25 5.80
C SER A 268 -42.10 5.30 4.70
N ALA A 269 -42.34 6.57 5.05
CA ALA A 269 -42.26 7.66 4.07
C ALA A 269 -40.89 7.68 3.37
N PHE A 270 -39.85 7.20 4.04
CA PHE A 270 -38.50 7.02 3.50
C PHE A 270 -38.44 6.01 2.36
N THR A 271 -38.98 4.79 2.54
CA THR A 271 -38.93 3.76 1.48
C THR A 271 -39.80 4.14 0.28
N ARG A 272 -40.94 4.82 0.52
CA ARG A 272 -41.76 5.38 -0.57
C ARG A 272 -41.01 6.48 -1.34
N LYS A 273 -40.34 7.39 -0.65
CA LYS A 273 -39.53 8.45 -1.28
C LYS A 273 -38.35 7.87 -2.06
N ALA A 274 -37.66 6.86 -1.54
CA ALA A 274 -36.55 6.18 -2.22
C ALA A 274 -37.03 5.45 -3.49
N ALA A 275 -38.17 4.76 -3.43
CA ALA A 275 -38.78 4.11 -4.59
C ALA A 275 -39.23 5.12 -5.67
N ILE A 276 -39.82 6.26 -5.27
CA ILE A 276 -40.22 7.34 -6.19
C ILE A 276 -38.99 7.98 -6.83
N PHE A 277 -37.95 8.28 -6.05
CA PHE A 277 -36.69 8.81 -6.57
C PHE A 277 -36.07 7.85 -7.57
N ALA A 278 -36.07 6.56 -7.25
CA ALA A 278 -35.56 5.52 -8.12
C ALA A 278 -36.34 5.44 -9.44
N GLN A 279 -37.68 5.46 -9.35
CA GLN A 279 -38.58 5.49 -10.50
C GLN A 279 -38.41 6.74 -11.37
N CYS A 280 -38.22 7.91 -10.76
CA CYS A 280 -38.03 9.17 -11.47
C CYS A 280 -36.70 9.17 -12.24
N LYS A 281 -35.63 8.64 -11.62
CA LYS A 281 -34.32 8.51 -12.26
C LYS A 281 -34.35 7.46 -13.38
N LEU A 282 -35.10 6.36 -13.20
CA LEU A 282 -35.32 5.35 -14.24
C LEU A 282 -36.07 5.92 -15.46
N ARG A 283 -37.13 6.71 -15.25
CA ARG A 283 -37.89 7.37 -16.35
C ARG A 283 -37.02 8.35 -17.13
N LYS A 284 -36.19 9.13 -16.42
CA LYS A 284 -35.28 10.09 -17.04
C LYS A 284 -34.19 9.39 -17.87
N PHE A 285 -33.78 8.19 -17.46
CA PHE A 285 -32.85 7.35 -18.23
C PHE A 285 -33.52 6.70 -19.44
N GLU A 286 -34.74 6.15 -19.30
CA GLU A 286 -35.53 5.63 -20.44
C GLU A 286 -35.74 6.69 -21.52
N GLN A 287 -36.03 7.94 -21.15
CA GLN A 287 -36.20 9.05 -22.11
C GLN A 287 -34.94 9.42 -22.89
N ASN A 288 -33.75 9.18 -22.32
CA ASN A 288 -32.48 9.54 -22.95
C ASN A 288 -31.85 8.42 -23.78
N PHE A 289 -32.32 7.17 -23.66
CA PHE A 289 -31.70 6.00 -24.30
C PHE A 289 -32.64 5.24 -25.25
N ILE A 290 -33.96 5.48 -25.18
CA ILE A 290 -34.98 4.82 -26.02
C ILE A 290 -35.47 5.75 -27.16
N HIS A 291 -35.05 7.01 -27.17
CA HIS A 291 -35.22 7.95 -28.28
C HIS A 291 -33.89 8.20 -28.97
#